data_AF-A0A372GES8-F1
#
_entry.id   AF-A0A372GES8-F1
#
_cell.length_a   1.000
_cell.length_b   1.000
_cell.length_c   1.000
_cell.angle_alpha   90.00
_cell.angle_beta   90.00
_cell.angle_gamma   90.00
#
_symmetry.space_group_name_H-M   'P 1'
#
loop_
_entity.id
_entity.type
_entity.pdbx_description
1 polymer ?
#
loop_
_entity_poly.entity_id
_entity_poly.type
_entity_poly.pdbx_seq_one_letter_code
_entity_poly.pdbx_strand_id
1 'polypeptide(L)'
;MRWLTACALLYTLTHHIGFGLAGLGTVGRTRWADWIDILTPYTVLLTAAAALHTARAGRRAWTLYLLGAVTYVEGHGIHLAANSVGNDAPGDVAHLWDEVTGHYLWYAGTALVAAALTAALAHRPAPPAYLTLLPALGIAFTWTSNSLEGGTAVMGLIIAIAFTAWGLRTRHHLGRVLIPAFAPAIVMLTGYGIWHQGFPQPTELGWV
;
A
#
# COMPACT_ATOMS: atom_id res chain seq x y z
N MET A 1 19.30 4.02 -0.19
CA MET A 1 18.88 2.67 0.24
C MET A 1 18.21 2.67 1.61
N ARG A 2 18.82 3.22 2.68
CA ARG A 2 18.19 3.29 4.01
C ARG A 2 16.75 3.82 4.01
N TRP A 3 16.50 4.94 3.32
CA TRP A 3 15.15 5.50 3.20
C TRP A 3 14.16 4.66 2.40
N LEU A 4 14.61 3.95 1.37
CA LEU A 4 13.76 3.03 0.62
C LEU A 4 13.35 1.83 1.48
N THR A 5 14.31 1.27 2.23
CA THR A 5 14.03 0.21 3.20
C THR A 5 13.09 0.70 4.31
N ALA A 6 13.33 1.90 4.85
CA ALA A 6 12.44 2.50 5.84
C ALA A 6 11.02 2.71 5.28
N CYS A 7 10.89 3.21 4.06
CA CYS A 7 9.61 3.35 3.37
C CYS A 7 8.88 2.00 3.23
N ALA A 8 9.59 0.95 2.81
CA ALA A 8 8.99 -0.37 2.66
C ALA A 8 8.54 -0.98 4.00
N LEU A 9 9.37 -0.83 5.03
CA LEU A 9 9.04 -1.31 6.38
C LEU A 9 7.87 -0.53 6.99
N LEU A 10 7.89 0.81 6.89
CA LEU A 10 6.81 1.63 7.41
C LEU A 10 5.51 1.34 6.68
N TYR A 11 5.50 1.28 5.34
CA TYR A 11 4.33 0.83 4.58
C TYR A 11 3.81 -0.54 5.06
N THR A 12 4.71 -1.51 5.25
CA THR A 12 4.31 -2.85 5.70
C THR A 12 3.68 -2.80 7.08
N LEU A 13 4.23 -2.02 8.01
CA LEU A 13 3.79 -1.97 9.40
C LEU A 13 2.53 -1.12 9.58
N THR A 14 2.51 0.08 9.00
CA THR A 14 1.49 1.09 9.29
C THR A 14 0.13 0.73 8.72
N HIS A 15 0.10 0.07 7.56
CA HIS A 15 -1.15 -0.42 6.98
C HIS A 15 -1.83 -1.54 7.78
N HIS A 16 -1.14 -2.16 8.74
CA HIS A 16 -1.71 -3.18 9.64
C HIS A 16 -1.95 -2.64 11.06
N ILE A 17 -1.72 -1.35 11.30
CA ILE A 17 -1.87 -0.74 12.63
C ILE A 17 -3.33 -0.73 13.08
N GLY A 18 -4.28 -0.43 12.18
CA GLY A 18 -5.70 -0.38 12.52
C GLY A 18 -6.19 -1.69 13.15
N PHE A 19 -5.83 -2.82 12.54
CA PHE A 19 -6.10 -4.15 13.08
C PHE A 19 -5.35 -4.41 14.39
N GLY A 20 -4.03 -4.17 14.41
CA GLY A 20 -3.19 -4.46 15.57
C GLY A 20 -3.53 -3.64 16.82
N LEU A 21 -4.16 -2.47 16.65
CA LEU A 21 -4.50 -1.53 17.73
C LEU A 21 -6.00 -1.44 18.02
N ALA A 22 -6.84 -2.30 17.41
CA ALA A 22 -8.29 -2.31 17.66
C ALA A 22 -8.64 -2.45 19.16
N GLY A 23 -7.79 -3.14 19.93
CA GLY A 23 -7.96 -3.32 21.38
C GLY A 23 -7.73 -2.08 22.25
N LEU A 24 -7.28 -0.95 21.69
CA LEU A 24 -7.05 0.28 22.45
C LEU A 24 -8.35 1.01 22.86
N GLY A 25 -9.49 0.63 22.29
CA GLY A 25 -10.79 1.20 22.63
C GLY A 25 -11.05 2.59 22.05
N THR A 26 -11.98 3.32 22.66
CA THR A 26 -12.52 4.58 22.13
C THR A 26 -11.89 5.82 22.78
N VAL A 27 -11.88 6.91 22.01
CA VAL A 27 -11.61 8.29 22.46
C VAL A 27 -12.72 9.20 21.93
N GLY A 28 -13.58 9.67 22.84
CA GLY A 28 -14.81 10.37 22.46
C GLY A 28 -15.72 9.49 21.60
N ARG A 29 -16.13 9.99 20.44
CA ARG A 29 -16.94 9.25 19.44
C ARG A 29 -16.10 8.48 18.41
N THR A 30 -14.79 8.42 18.60
CA THR A 30 -13.82 7.81 17.66
C THR A 30 -13.00 6.73 18.34
N ARG A 31 -12.11 6.04 17.63
CA ARG A 31 -11.20 5.03 18.20
C ARG A 31 -9.76 5.52 18.24
N TRP A 32 -8.97 5.02 19.19
CA TRP A 32 -7.53 5.33 19.24
C TRP A 32 -6.80 4.86 17.97
N ALA A 33 -7.25 3.73 17.40
CA ALA A 33 -6.73 3.22 16.13
C ALA A 33 -6.84 4.27 15.01
N ASP A 34 -7.99 4.94 14.87
CA ASP A 34 -8.23 5.98 13.85
C ASP A 34 -7.20 7.11 13.95
N TRP A 35 -6.94 7.59 15.17
CA TRP A 35 -6.00 8.69 15.41
C TRP A 35 -4.55 8.32 15.12
N ILE A 36 -4.17 7.08 15.44
CA ILE A 36 -2.82 6.59 15.17
C ILE A 36 -2.65 6.36 13.66
N ASP A 37 -3.69 5.88 12.98
CA ASP A 37 -3.64 5.61 11.55
C ASP A 37 -3.57 6.89 10.69
N ILE A 38 -3.91 8.06 11.23
CA ILE A 38 -3.58 9.35 10.60
C ILE A 38 -2.07 9.47 10.30
N LEU A 39 -1.20 8.81 11.07
CA LEU A 39 0.24 8.84 10.87
C LEU A 39 0.71 7.99 9.68
N THR A 40 -0.08 7.02 9.24
CA THR A 40 0.22 6.11 8.13
C THR A 40 0.63 6.88 6.86
N PRO A 41 -0.16 7.86 6.38
CA PRO A 41 0.23 8.56 5.17
C PRO A 41 1.54 9.35 5.31
N TYR A 42 1.76 10.02 6.44
CA TYR A 42 2.96 10.82 6.66
C TYR A 42 4.22 9.97 6.72
N THR A 43 4.19 8.85 7.45
CA THR A 43 5.36 7.98 7.61
C THR A 43 5.80 7.37 6.28
N VAL A 44 4.85 6.92 5.46
CA VAL A 44 5.12 6.37 4.13
C VAL A 44 5.60 7.47 3.17
N LEU A 45 4.90 8.60 3.09
CA LEU A 45 5.23 9.64 2.12
C LEU A 45 6.53 10.37 2.42
N LEU A 46 6.84 10.66 3.70
CA LEU A 46 8.08 11.35 4.06
C LEU A 46 9.31 10.48 3.78
N THR A 47 9.21 9.17 4.05
CA THR A 47 10.32 8.25 3.75
C THR A 47 10.46 7.99 2.25
N ALA A 48 9.35 7.94 1.50
CA ALA A 48 9.39 7.93 0.03
C ALA A 48 10.04 9.19 -0.56
N ALA A 49 9.66 10.38 -0.07
CA ALA A 49 10.28 11.65 -0.47
C ALA A 49 11.78 11.67 -0.15
N ALA A 50 12.18 11.22 1.04
CA ALA A 50 13.59 11.11 1.41
C ALA A 50 14.36 10.13 0.50
N ALA A 51 13.74 9.03 0.10
CA ALA A 51 14.31 8.09 -0.86
C ALA A 51 14.50 8.74 -2.24
N LEU A 52 13.50 9.47 -2.76
CA LEU A 52 13.59 10.22 -4.03
C LEU A 52 14.64 11.33 -3.97
N HIS A 53 14.67 12.09 -2.88
CA HIS A 53 15.63 13.16 -2.66
C HIS A 53 17.07 12.64 -2.64
N THR A 54 17.34 11.61 -1.84
CA THR A 54 18.68 11.00 -1.77
C THR A 54 19.09 10.30 -3.07
N ALA A 55 18.12 9.85 -3.87
CA ALA A 55 18.35 9.35 -5.22
C ALA A 55 18.60 10.45 -6.27
N ARG A 56 18.51 11.73 -5.89
CA ARG A 56 18.54 12.89 -6.79
C ARG A 56 17.53 12.73 -7.94
N ALA A 57 16.31 12.31 -7.59
CA ALA A 57 15.25 12.08 -8.56
C ALA A 57 14.94 13.34 -9.38
N GLY A 58 14.73 13.16 -10.69
CA GLY A 58 14.39 14.26 -11.60
C GLY A 58 12.94 14.74 -11.46
N ARG A 59 12.61 15.85 -12.14
CA ARG A 59 11.29 16.51 -12.08
C ARG A 59 10.13 15.54 -12.34
N ARG A 60 10.25 14.66 -13.34
CA ARG A 60 9.19 13.69 -13.69
C ARG A 60 8.82 12.76 -12.52
N ALA A 61 9.83 12.25 -11.80
CA ALA A 61 9.59 11.39 -10.64
C ALA A 61 8.95 12.16 -9.49
N TRP A 62 9.36 13.42 -9.26
CA TRP A 62 8.72 14.28 -8.27
C TRP A 62 7.27 14.63 -8.63
N THR A 63 6.97 14.93 -9.90
CA THR A 63 5.59 15.15 -10.36
C THR A 63 4.73 13.92 -10.12
N LEU A 64 5.21 12.73 -10.51
CA LEU A 64 4.50 11.48 -10.29
C LEU A 64 4.30 11.20 -8.79
N TYR A 65 5.33 11.45 -7.97
CA TYR A 65 5.24 11.35 -6.53
C TYR A 65 4.22 12.31 -5.94
N LEU A 66 4.17 13.57 -6.35
CA LEU A 66 3.22 14.55 -5.82
C LEU A 66 1.78 14.20 -6.18
N LEU A 67 1.53 13.76 -7.43
CA LEU A 67 0.24 13.25 -7.84
C LEU A 67 -0.15 12.03 -6.98
N GLY A 68 0.75 11.06 -6.85
CA GLY A 68 0.51 9.89 -6.00
C GLY A 68 0.29 10.24 -4.54
N ALA A 69 1.05 11.19 -3.98
CA ALA A 69 0.96 11.62 -2.60
C ALA A 69 -0.38 12.30 -2.29
N VAL A 70 -0.84 13.20 -3.17
CA VAL A 70 -2.16 13.83 -3.02
C VAL A 70 -3.25 12.77 -3.10
N THR A 71 -3.25 11.93 -4.13
CA THR A 71 -4.26 10.86 -4.28
C THR A 71 -4.26 9.88 -3.10
N TYR A 72 -3.07 9.54 -2.59
CA TYR A 72 -2.88 8.66 -1.45
C TYR A 72 -3.41 9.24 -0.14
N VAL A 73 -3.09 10.50 0.16
CA VAL A 73 -3.57 11.21 1.37
C VAL A 73 -5.07 11.43 1.32
N GLU A 74 -5.60 11.87 0.18
CA GLU A 74 -7.05 12.06 0.02
C GLU A 74 -7.80 10.74 0.15
N GLY A 75 -7.32 9.67 -0.50
CA GLY A 75 -7.93 8.34 -0.39
C GLY A 75 -7.91 7.80 1.04
N HIS A 76 -6.75 7.87 1.72
CA HIS A 76 -6.61 7.43 3.12
C HIS A 76 -7.46 8.29 4.07
N GLY A 77 -7.52 9.60 3.85
CA GLY A 77 -8.32 10.53 4.64
C GLY A 77 -9.83 10.30 4.48
N ILE A 78 -10.29 10.04 3.25
CA ILE A 78 -11.68 9.65 2.96
C ILE A 78 -12.02 8.34 3.68
N HIS A 79 -11.17 7.32 3.54
CA HIS A 79 -11.31 6.03 4.22
C HIS A 79 -11.46 6.24 5.74
N LEU A 80 -10.51 6.93 6.38
CA LEU A 80 -10.55 7.18 7.82
C LEU A 80 -11.80 7.94 8.28
N ALA A 81 -12.16 9.01 7.56
CA ALA A 81 -13.32 9.81 7.92
C ALA A 81 -14.62 9.00 7.77
N ALA A 82 -14.75 8.27 6.67
CA ALA A 82 -15.92 7.46 6.39
C ALA A 82 -16.03 6.27 7.36
N ASN A 83 -14.91 5.62 7.71
CA ASN A 83 -14.86 4.55 8.70
C ASN A 83 -15.28 5.05 10.09
N SER A 84 -14.76 6.21 10.50
CA SER A 84 -15.11 6.83 11.78
C SER A 84 -16.61 7.17 11.85
N VAL A 85 -17.16 7.74 10.77
CA VAL A 85 -18.61 7.97 10.65
C VAL A 85 -19.39 6.66 10.65
N GLY A 86 -18.95 5.65 9.90
CA GLY A 86 -19.61 4.34 9.79
C GLY A 86 -19.65 3.57 11.11
N ASN A 87 -18.63 3.70 11.94
CA ASN A 87 -18.59 3.13 13.29
C ASN A 87 -19.63 3.74 14.25
N ASP A 88 -20.03 4.99 14.04
CA ASP A 88 -21.00 5.72 14.87
C ASP A 88 -22.41 5.72 14.26
N ALA A 89 -22.50 5.86 12.94
CA ALA A 89 -23.73 5.90 12.14
C ALA A 89 -23.58 5.05 10.86
N PRO A 90 -23.76 3.72 10.97
CA PRO A 90 -23.65 2.82 9.83
C PRO A 90 -24.62 3.18 8.70
N GLY A 91 -24.18 3.05 7.45
CA GLY A 91 -25.04 3.22 6.29
C GLY A 91 -24.31 3.17 4.95
N ASP A 92 -25.08 3.02 3.87
CA ASP A 92 -24.56 2.78 2.52
C ASP A 92 -23.64 3.89 2.01
N VAL A 93 -23.87 5.14 2.43
CA VAL A 93 -23.02 6.28 2.02
C VAL A 93 -21.66 6.21 2.70
N ALA A 94 -21.61 5.88 4.00
CA ALA A 94 -20.33 5.70 4.69
C ALA A 94 -19.55 4.54 4.07
N HIS A 95 -20.23 3.41 3.82
CA HIS A 95 -19.64 2.27 3.13
C HIS A 95 -19.13 2.62 1.72
N LEU A 96 -19.88 3.38 0.91
CA LEU A 96 -19.43 3.78 -0.42
C LEU A 96 -18.13 4.61 -0.39
N TRP A 97 -18.03 5.53 0.56
CA TRP A 97 -16.84 6.38 0.69
C TRP A 97 -15.67 5.63 1.31
N ASP A 98 -15.93 4.77 2.28
CA ASP A 98 -14.93 3.94 2.94
C ASP A 98 -14.41 2.83 1.99
N GLU A 99 -15.28 1.86 1.72
CA GLU A 99 -14.94 0.59 1.10
C GLU A 99 -14.64 0.69 -0.39
N VAL A 100 -15.32 1.60 -1.09
CA VAL A 100 -15.16 1.74 -2.53
C VAL A 100 -14.22 2.90 -2.84
N THR A 101 -14.67 4.13 -2.59
CA THR A 101 -13.96 5.31 -3.12
C THR A 101 -12.61 5.53 -2.43
N GLY A 102 -12.59 5.42 -1.10
CA GLY A 102 -11.40 5.57 -0.27
C GLY A 102 -10.31 4.58 -0.66
N HIS A 103 -10.61 3.28 -0.67
CA HIS A 103 -9.65 2.23 -1.05
C HIS A 103 -9.12 2.38 -2.48
N TYR A 104 -9.97 2.65 -3.48
CA TYR A 104 -9.50 2.83 -4.86
C TYR A 104 -8.53 4.01 -4.99
N LEU A 105 -8.85 5.16 -4.40
CA LEU A 105 -7.95 6.33 -4.42
C LEU A 105 -6.68 6.06 -3.62
N TRP A 106 -6.81 5.51 -2.42
CA TRP A 106 -5.69 5.23 -1.54
C TRP A 106 -4.65 4.32 -2.22
N TYR A 107 -5.08 3.20 -2.79
CA TYR A 107 -4.17 2.24 -3.42
C TYR A 107 -3.67 2.70 -4.79
N ALA A 108 -4.48 3.45 -5.56
CA ALA A 108 -3.99 4.11 -6.76
C ALA A 108 -2.86 5.12 -6.43
N GLY A 109 -3.05 5.93 -5.38
CA GLY A 109 -2.02 6.86 -4.88
C GLY A 109 -0.75 6.12 -4.45
N THR A 110 -0.90 5.02 -3.70
CA THR A 110 0.20 4.15 -3.29
C THR A 110 1.00 3.64 -4.50
N ALA A 111 0.29 3.15 -5.52
CA ALA A 111 0.90 2.63 -6.74
C ALA A 111 1.66 3.72 -7.52
N LEU A 112 1.14 4.95 -7.58
CA LEU A 112 1.82 6.08 -8.20
C LEU A 112 3.11 6.47 -7.44
N VAL A 113 3.07 6.46 -6.10
CA VAL A 113 4.28 6.67 -5.27
C VAL A 113 5.30 5.56 -5.52
N ALA A 114 4.87 4.29 -5.56
CA ALA A 114 5.73 3.16 -5.88
C ALA A 114 6.31 3.27 -7.30
N ALA A 115 5.53 3.77 -8.26
CA ALA A 115 5.98 4.00 -9.63
C ALA A 115 7.03 5.13 -9.69
N ALA A 116 6.86 6.21 -8.94
CA ALA A 116 7.86 7.28 -8.83
C ALA A 116 9.18 6.77 -8.25
N LEU A 117 9.13 6.00 -7.16
CA LEU A 117 10.31 5.36 -6.56
C LEU A 117 10.99 4.42 -7.56
N THR A 118 10.20 3.58 -8.21
CA THR A 118 10.67 2.61 -9.21
C THR A 118 11.36 3.31 -10.38
N ALA A 119 10.74 4.33 -10.97
CA ALA A 119 11.30 5.09 -12.08
C ALA A 119 12.63 5.76 -11.70
N ALA A 120 12.75 6.28 -10.48
CA ALA A 120 13.96 6.95 -10.00
C ALA A 120 15.10 6.00 -9.60
N LEU A 121 14.77 4.80 -9.12
CA LEU A 121 15.71 3.93 -8.43
C LEU A 121 16.00 2.60 -9.15
N ALA A 122 15.16 2.15 -10.08
CA ALA A 122 15.25 0.79 -10.65
C ALA A 122 16.61 0.48 -11.28
N HIS A 123 17.28 1.47 -11.88
CA HIS A 123 18.58 1.31 -12.55
C HIS A 123 19.79 1.54 -11.62
N ARG A 124 19.57 1.73 -10.32
CA ARG A 124 20.65 1.84 -9.33
C ARG A 124 21.27 0.46 -9.04
N PRO A 125 22.53 0.40 -8.58
CA PRO A 125 23.14 -0.86 -8.14
C PRO A 125 22.26 -1.57 -7.10
N ALA A 126 22.08 -2.88 -7.28
CA ALA A 126 21.25 -3.67 -6.38
C ALA A 126 22.01 -3.98 -5.08
N PRO A 127 21.41 -3.75 -3.90
CA PRO A 127 21.97 -4.23 -2.65
C PRO A 127 21.92 -5.77 -2.57
N PRO A 128 22.64 -6.38 -1.62
CA PRO A 128 22.55 -7.80 -1.32
C PRO A 128 21.10 -8.25 -1.06
N ALA A 129 20.74 -9.43 -1.57
CA ALA A 129 19.36 -9.92 -1.54
C ALA A 129 18.78 -10.04 -0.12
N TYR A 130 19.60 -10.47 0.86
CA TYR A 130 19.17 -10.63 2.25
C TYR A 130 18.70 -9.32 2.91
N LEU A 131 19.16 -8.15 2.43
CA LEU A 131 18.73 -6.84 2.93
C LEU A 131 17.39 -6.38 2.32
N THR A 132 16.99 -6.96 1.20
CA THR A 132 15.81 -6.51 0.44
C THR A 132 14.68 -7.53 0.44
N LEU A 133 14.98 -8.81 0.70
CA LEU A 133 13.99 -9.88 0.59
C LEU A 133 12.87 -9.73 1.62
N LEU A 134 13.20 -9.54 2.90
CA LEU A 134 12.19 -9.38 3.95
C LEU A 134 11.30 -8.14 3.73
N PRO A 135 11.84 -6.92 3.48
CA PRO A 135 11.01 -5.78 3.14
C PRO A 135 10.15 -6.01 1.89
N ALA A 136 10.71 -6.64 0.84
CA ALA A 136 9.96 -6.92 -0.38
C ALA A 136 8.79 -7.88 -0.12
N LEU A 137 9.01 -8.98 0.61
CA LEU A 137 7.93 -9.90 0.98
C LEU A 137 6.88 -9.23 1.88
N GLY A 138 7.31 -8.29 2.73
CA GLY A 138 6.39 -7.42 3.48
C GLY A 138 5.48 -6.60 2.56
N ILE A 139 6.05 -5.96 1.52
CA ILE A 139 5.26 -5.29 0.48
C ILE A 139 4.28 -6.27 -0.18
N ALA A 140 4.73 -7.47 -0.53
CA ALA A 140 3.88 -8.45 -1.21
C ALA A 140 2.67 -8.85 -0.35
N PHE A 141 2.91 -9.13 0.93
CA PHE A 141 1.85 -9.45 1.88
C PHE A 141 0.90 -8.28 2.08
N THR A 142 1.41 -7.10 2.41
CA THR A 142 0.59 -5.90 2.65
C THR A 142 -0.18 -5.48 1.40
N TRP A 143 0.42 -5.55 0.21
CA TRP A 143 -0.30 -5.25 -1.03
C TRP A 143 -1.46 -6.23 -1.25
N THR A 144 -1.24 -7.52 -1.03
CA THR A 144 -2.29 -8.53 -1.16
C THR A 144 -3.40 -8.34 -0.13
N SER A 145 -3.09 -8.26 1.16
CA SER A 145 -4.12 -8.16 2.19
C SER A 145 -4.93 -6.88 2.05
N ASN A 146 -4.28 -5.74 1.80
CA ASN A 146 -4.97 -4.49 1.52
C ASN A 146 -5.86 -4.59 0.28
N SER A 147 -5.39 -5.22 -0.80
CA SER A 147 -6.19 -5.34 -2.01
C SER A 147 -7.44 -6.22 -1.80
N LEU A 148 -7.33 -7.26 -0.95
CA LEU A 148 -8.45 -8.14 -0.62
C LEU A 148 -9.43 -7.46 0.34
N GLU A 149 -8.94 -6.92 1.46
CA GLU A 149 -9.78 -6.23 2.45
C GLU A 149 -10.44 -5.00 1.84
N GLY A 150 -9.70 -4.19 1.09
CA GLY A 150 -10.28 -2.98 0.50
C GLY A 150 -11.13 -3.21 -0.75
N GLY A 151 -11.53 -4.45 -1.08
CA GLY A 151 -12.37 -4.74 -2.24
C GLY A 151 -11.78 -4.36 -3.60
N THR A 152 -10.45 -4.24 -3.70
CA THR A 152 -9.74 -3.75 -4.90
C THR A 152 -8.84 -4.81 -5.55
N ALA A 153 -9.07 -6.09 -5.27
CA ALA A 153 -8.22 -7.20 -5.65
C ALA A 153 -7.83 -7.23 -7.14
N VAL A 154 -8.77 -6.89 -8.04
CA VAL A 154 -8.51 -6.82 -9.48
C VAL A 154 -7.50 -5.72 -9.82
N MET A 155 -7.66 -4.52 -9.25
CA MET A 155 -6.69 -3.43 -9.40
C MET A 155 -5.33 -3.83 -8.79
N GLY A 156 -5.34 -4.43 -7.61
CA GLY A 156 -4.16 -4.98 -6.94
C GLY A 156 -3.39 -5.96 -7.83
N LEU A 157 -4.10 -6.87 -8.49
CA LEU A 157 -3.53 -7.86 -9.41
C LEU A 157 -2.91 -7.19 -10.65
N ILE A 158 -3.61 -6.27 -11.29
CA ILE A 158 -3.11 -5.54 -12.48
C ILE A 158 -1.82 -4.80 -12.15
N ILE A 159 -1.78 -4.10 -11.02
CA ILE A 159 -0.62 -3.34 -10.56
C ILE A 159 0.54 -4.27 -10.22
N ALA A 160 0.28 -5.38 -9.53
CA ALA A 160 1.30 -6.38 -9.21
C ALA A 160 1.93 -7.01 -10.46
N ILE A 161 1.11 -7.30 -11.48
CA ILE A 161 1.60 -7.74 -12.81
C ILE A 161 2.49 -6.68 -13.44
N ALA A 162 2.06 -5.42 -13.45
CA ALA A 162 2.83 -4.32 -14.04
C ALA A 162 4.20 -4.13 -13.38
N PHE A 163 4.26 -4.10 -12.04
CA PHE A 163 5.52 -3.97 -11.31
C PHE A 163 6.41 -5.21 -11.43
N THR A 164 5.83 -6.41 -11.45
CA THR A 164 6.59 -7.65 -11.69
C THR A 164 7.22 -7.64 -13.08
N ALA A 165 6.46 -7.29 -14.11
CA ALA A 165 6.95 -7.19 -15.48
C ALA A 165 8.06 -6.13 -15.61
N TRP A 166 7.90 -4.98 -14.96
CA TRP A 166 8.95 -3.96 -14.91
C TRP A 166 10.20 -4.44 -14.15
N GLY A 167 10.03 -5.15 -13.04
CA GLY A 167 11.12 -5.76 -12.28
C GLY A 167 11.91 -6.78 -13.09
N LEU A 168 11.24 -7.60 -13.90
CA LEU A 168 11.88 -8.52 -14.84
C LEU A 168 12.71 -7.78 -15.90
N ARG A 169 12.20 -6.68 -16.45
CA ARG A 169 12.92 -5.83 -17.43
C ARG A 169 14.14 -5.14 -16.81
N THR A 170 14.09 -4.80 -15.53
CA THR A 170 15.13 -4.03 -14.81
C THR A 170 15.94 -4.90 -13.84
N ARG A 171 15.89 -6.23 -13.98
CA ARG A 171 16.45 -7.22 -13.04
C ARG A 171 17.96 -7.17 -12.84
N HIS A 172 18.69 -6.52 -13.75
CA HIS A 172 20.15 -6.36 -13.67
C HIS A 172 20.55 -5.29 -12.63
N HIS A 173 19.58 -4.58 -12.06
CA HIS A 173 19.75 -3.49 -11.12
C HIS A 173 18.80 -3.65 -9.93
N LEU A 174 18.62 -2.59 -9.13
CA LEU A 174 17.71 -2.58 -8.00
C LEU A 174 16.28 -2.97 -8.39
N GLY A 175 15.85 -2.72 -9.63
CA GLY A 175 14.52 -3.10 -10.12
C GLY A 175 14.15 -4.57 -9.90
N ARG A 176 15.15 -5.47 -9.76
CA ARG A 176 14.92 -6.86 -9.37
C ARG A 176 14.13 -7.04 -8.07
N VAL A 177 14.17 -6.07 -7.14
CA VAL A 177 13.46 -6.14 -5.86
C VAL A 177 11.94 -6.08 -6.03
N LEU A 178 11.45 -5.59 -7.18
CA LEU A 178 10.02 -5.59 -7.49
C LEU A 178 9.48 -7.00 -7.70
N ILE A 179 10.33 -7.95 -8.12
CA ILE A 179 9.92 -9.34 -8.34
C ILE A 179 9.47 -9.97 -7.01
N PRO A 180 10.30 -10.06 -5.95
CA PRO A 180 9.83 -10.57 -4.67
C PRO A 180 8.79 -9.65 -3.99
N ALA A 181 8.66 -8.39 -4.40
CA ALA A 181 7.65 -7.48 -3.85
C ALA A 181 6.25 -7.64 -4.46
N PHE A 182 6.14 -8.11 -5.71
CA PHE A 182 4.86 -8.15 -6.41
C PHE A 182 4.52 -9.51 -7.04
N ALA A 183 5.51 -10.34 -7.41
CA ALA A 183 5.21 -11.67 -7.96
C ALA A 183 4.49 -12.58 -6.94
N PRO A 184 4.87 -12.60 -5.64
CA PRO A 184 4.09 -13.34 -4.65
C PRO A 184 2.68 -12.79 -4.49
N ALA A 185 2.48 -11.47 -4.64
CA ALA A 185 1.15 -10.87 -4.57
C ALA A 185 0.24 -11.35 -5.72
N ILE A 186 0.78 -11.50 -6.94
CA ILE A 186 0.07 -12.14 -8.07
C ILE A 186 -0.39 -13.55 -7.69
N VAL A 187 0.52 -14.36 -7.13
CA VAL A 187 0.22 -15.75 -6.75
C VAL A 187 -0.86 -15.80 -5.67
N MET A 188 -0.74 -14.98 -4.62
CA MET A 188 -1.71 -14.95 -3.53
C MET A 188 -3.09 -14.46 -3.99
N LEU A 189 -3.15 -13.34 -4.74
CA LEU A 189 -4.43 -12.80 -5.24
C LEU A 189 -5.08 -13.77 -6.23
N THR A 190 -4.32 -14.33 -7.18
CA THR A 190 -4.88 -15.29 -8.14
C THR A 190 -5.35 -16.56 -7.45
N GLY A 191 -4.55 -17.09 -6.51
CA GLY A 191 -4.90 -18.27 -5.74
C GLY A 191 -6.17 -18.07 -4.91
N TYR A 192 -6.26 -16.93 -4.22
CA TYR A 192 -7.45 -16.54 -3.46
C TYR A 192 -8.68 -16.42 -4.37
N GLY A 193 -8.53 -15.73 -5.50
CA GLY A 193 -9.58 -15.54 -6.50
C GLY A 193 -10.16 -16.85 -7.03
N ILE A 194 -9.29 -17.82 -7.34
CA ILE A 194 -9.69 -19.14 -7.81
C ILE A 194 -10.36 -19.94 -6.68
N TRP A 195 -9.79 -19.91 -5.48
CA TRP A 195 -10.29 -20.69 -4.34
C TRP A 195 -11.71 -20.25 -3.94
N HIS A 196 -11.94 -18.94 -3.88
CA HIS A 196 -13.23 -18.37 -3.47
C HIS A 196 -14.19 -18.09 -4.63
N GLN A 197 -13.81 -18.41 -5.88
CA GLN A 197 -14.60 -18.10 -7.08
C GLN A 197 -14.96 -16.61 -7.19
N GLY A 198 -14.06 -15.74 -6.75
CA GLY A 198 -14.29 -14.31 -6.55
C GLY A 198 -13.30 -13.73 -5.55
N PHE A 199 -13.49 -12.48 -5.16
CA PHE A 199 -12.63 -11.79 -4.20
C PHE A 199 -13.46 -11.27 -3.01
N PRO A 200 -14.10 -12.15 -2.21
CA PRO A 200 -14.72 -11.72 -0.97
C PRO A 200 -13.68 -11.07 -0.06
N GLN A 201 -14.09 -10.10 0.75
CA GLN A 201 -13.19 -9.55 1.75
C GLN A 201 -12.96 -10.60 2.85
N PRO A 202 -11.73 -10.78 3.36
CA PRO A 202 -11.50 -11.76 4.43
C PRO A 202 -12.31 -11.49 5.72
N THR A 203 -12.66 -10.23 5.99
CA THR A 203 -13.65 -9.86 7.03
C THR A 203 -15.05 -10.45 6.79
N GLU A 204 -15.53 -10.51 5.55
CA GLU A 204 -16.79 -11.20 5.19
C GLU A 204 -16.73 -12.71 5.47
N LEU A 205 -15.53 -13.28 5.50
CA LEU A 205 -15.29 -14.69 5.84
C LEU A 205 -15.02 -14.91 7.35
N GLY A 206 -14.97 -13.85 8.15
CA GLY A 206 -14.68 -13.90 9.58
C GLY A 206 -13.23 -14.25 9.92
N TRP A 207 -12.28 -13.97 9.03
CA TRP A 207 -10.85 -14.24 9.26
C TRP A 207 -10.14 -13.11 10.02
N VAL A 208 -10.75 -11.93 10.04
CA VAL A 208 -10.22 -10.67 10.59
C VAL A 208 -11.31 -10.00 11.41
#